data_AF-A0A943L547-F1
#
_entry.id   AF-A0A943L547-F1
#
_cell.length_a   1.000
_cell.length_b   1.000
_cell.length_c   1.000
_cell.angle_alpha   90.00
_cell.angle_beta   90.00
_cell.angle_gamma   90.00
#
_symmetry.space_group_name_H-M   'P 1'
#
loop_
_entity.id
_entity.type
_entity.pdbx_description
1 polymer ?
#
loop_
_entity_poly.entity_id
_entity_poly.type
_entity_poly.pdbx_seq_one_letter_code
_entity_poly.pdbx_strand_id
1 'polypeptide(L)'
;MAGDKYYIVSDKVIPEVFKKVLEVKESLLTGKYKDISEATKNTGISRSTFYKYKDYIFPMAEGINSKKITLVVLLSHEAGTLSKVLDCIAFNKGNILTISQDIPINMAANVTITIDIANIT
;
A
#
# COMPACT_ATOMS: atom_id res chain seq x y z
N MET A 1 -7.66 -26.42 15.12
CA MET A 1 -6.93 -26.39 13.83
C MET A 1 -5.71 -25.51 14.04
N ALA A 2 -4.50 -26.06 13.91
CA ALA A 2 -3.29 -25.25 14.06
C ALA A 2 -3.28 -24.21 12.93
N GLY A 3 -3.24 -22.92 13.27
CA GLY A 3 -3.19 -21.85 12.29
C GLY A 3 -1.97 -21.96 11.38
N ASP A 4 -2.11 -21.55 10.14
CA ASP A 4 -1.02 -21.52 9.17
C ASP A 4 0.13 -20.63 9.70
N LYS A 5 1.35 -21.16 9.67
CA LYS A 5 2.56 -20.45 10.12
C LYS A 5 3.22 -19.79 8.92
N TYR A 6 3.43 -18.47 9.00
CA TYR A 6 4.12 -17.69 7.98
C TYR A 6 5.57 -17.42 8.40
N TYR A 7 6.48 -17.39 7.42
CA TYR A 7 7.91 -17.17 7.63
C TYR A 7 8.39 -16.03 6.75
N ILE A 8 9.28 -15.20 7.29
CA ILE A 8 10.05 -14.20 6.52
C ILE A 8 11.38 -14.85 6.14
N VAL A 9 11.64 -14.91 4.84
CA VAL A 9 12.83 -15.56 4.28
C VAL A 9 13.60 -14.58 3.41
N SER A 10 14.93 -14.68 3.44
CA SER A 10 15.80 -13.86 2.58
C SER A 10 15.68 -14.28 1.13
N ASP A 11 15.61 -13.33 0.20
CA ASP A 11 15.56 -13.58 -1.24
C ASP A 11 16.71 -14.49 -1.76
N LYS A 12 17.86 -14.48 -1.06
CA LYS A 12 19.03 -15.31 -1.41
C LYS A 12 18.76 -16.81 -1.33
N VAL A 13 17.81 -17.24 -0.50
CA VAL A 13 17.51 -18.68 -0.27
C VAL A 13 16.22 -19.13 -0.94
N ILE A 14 15.49 -18.20 -1.57
CA ILE A 14 14.20 -18.49 -2.18
C ILE A 14 14.42 -19.13 -3.56
N PRO A 15 13.75 -20.25 -3.89
CA PRO A 15 13.76 -20.84 -5.22
C PRO A 15 13.30 -19.84 -6.30
N GLU A 16 13.97 -19.85 -7.45
CA GLU A 16 13.67 -18.94 -8.57
C GLU A 16 12.19 -18.99 -9.01
N VAL A 17 11.58 -20.17 -8.93
CA VAL A 17 10.15 -20.36 -9.24
C VAL A 17 9.22 -19.49 -8.39
N PHE A 18 9.56 -19.25 -7.12
CA PHE A 18 8.75 -18.40 -6.23
C PHE A 18 8.88 -16.93 -6.62
N LYS A 19 10.08 -16.51 -7.03
CA LYS A 19 10.32 -15.16 -7.56
C LYS A 19 9.53 -14.92 -8.84
N LYS A 20 9.52 -15.89 -9.74
CA LYS A 20 8.71 -15.83 -10.98
C LYS A 20 7.21 -15.80 -10.71
N VAL A 21 6.72 -16.50 -9.68
CA VAL A 21 5.32 -16.40 -9.26
C VAL A 21 4.98 -15.00 -8.75
N LEU A 22 5.88 -14.37 -7.99
CA LEU A 22 5.73 -12.96 -7.58
C LEU A 22 5.69 -12.03 -8.79
N GLU A 23 6.62 -12.20 -9.75
CA GLU A 23 6.68 -11.38 -10.96
C GLU A 23 5.40 -11.48 -11.81
N VAL A 24 4.81 -12.68 -11.91
CA VAL A 24 3.49 -12.87 -12.56
C VAL A 24 2.41 -12.08 -11.83
N LYS A 25 2.35 -12.17 -10.50
CA LYS A 25 1.35 -11.44 -9.71
C LYS A 25 1.51 -9.93 -9.86
N GLU A 26 2.73 -9.42 -9.74
CA GLU A 26 3.02 -8.00 -9.90
C GLU A 26 2.63 -7.50 -11.28
N SER A 27 2.99 -8.24 -12.33
CA SER A 27 2.67 -7.84 -13.70
C SER A 27 1.16 -7.81 -13.98
N LEU A 28 0.38 -8.70 -13.35
CA LEU A 28 -1.08 -8.67 -13.43
C LEU A 28 -1.67 -7.49 -12.66
N LEU A 29 -1.12 -7.16 -11.49
CA LEU A 29 -1.55 -6.02 -10.68
C LEU A 29 -1.26 -4.68 -11.36
N THR A 30 -0.10 -4.53 -11.99
CA THR A 30 0.28 -3.31 -12.73
C THR A 30 -0.37 -3.21 -14.11
N GLY A 31 -1.16 -4.21 -14.52
CA GLY A 31 -1.75 -4.29 -15.86
C GLY A 31 -0.72 -4.44 -16.99
N LYS A 32 0.49 -4.90 -16.69
CA LYS A 32 1.57 -5.12 -17.67
C LYS A 32 1.21 -6.25 -18.65
N TYR A 33 0.47 -7.26 -18.18
CA TYR A 33 -0.05 -8.34 -19.01
C TYR A 33 -1.56 -8.46 -18.85
N LYS A 34 -2.25 -8.86 -19.93
CA LYS A 34 -3.71 -8.90 -19.98
C LYS A 34 -4.28 -10.06 -19.16
N ASP A 35 -3.58 -11.20 -19.16
CA ASP A 35 -4.03 -12.40 -18.48
C ASP A 35 -2.88 -13.27 -17.96
N ILE A 36 -3.24 -14.28 -17.14
CA ILE A 36 -2.29 -15.20 -16.51
C ILE A 36 -1.51 -16.00 -17.56
N SER A 37 -2.12 -16.34 -18.70
CA SER A 37 -1.45 -17.15 -19.74
C SER A 37 -0.33 -16.35 -20.39
N GLU A 38 -0.58 -15.07 -20.68
CA GLU A 38 0.45 -14.16 -21.18
C GLU A 38 1.54 -13.91 -20.13
N ALA A 39 1.16 -13.63 -18.88
CA ALA A 39 2.12 -13.36 -17.81
C ALA A 39 3.04 -14.55 -17.52
N THR A 40 2.48 -15.76 -17.40
CA THR A 40 3.26 -16.99 -17.13
C THR A 40 4.20 -17.34 -18.29
N LYS A 41 3.77 -17.12 -19.54
CA LYS A 41 4.61 -17.32 -20.73
C LYS A 41 5.81 -16.36 -20.75
N ASN A 42 5.60 -15.09 -20.43
CA ASN A 42 6.66 -14.08 -20.45
C ASN A 42 7.65 -14.22 -19.27
N THR A 43 7.19 -14.70 -18.12
CA THR A 43 8.02 -14.93 -16.91
C THR A 43 8.72 -16.29 -16.89
N GLY A 44 8.36 -17.19 -17.82
CA GLY A 44 9.01 -18.49 -17.97
C GLY A 44 8.61 -19.53 -16.93
N ILE A 45 7.37 -19.49 -16.42
CA ILE A 45 6.76 -20.57 -15.63
C ILE A 45 5.52 -21.13 -16.30
N SER A 46 5.18 -22.39 -16.01
CA SER A 46 3.90 -22.94 -16.46
C SER A 46 2.73 -22.36 -15.66
N ARG A 47 1.54 -22.39 -16.26
CA ARG A 47 0.29 -22.08 -15.54
C ARG A 47 0.08 -22.99 -14.34
N SER A 48 0.41 -24.27 -14.44
CA SER A 48 0.30 -25.22 -13.32
C SER A 48 1.21 -24.84 -12.15
N THR A 49 2.44 -24.39 -12.44
CA THR A 49 3.38 -23.89 -11.44
C THR A 49 2.85 -22.63 -10.76
N PHE A 50 2.30 -21.69 -11.53
CA PHE A 50 1.63 -20.52 -10.96
C PHE A 50 0.48 -20.92 -10.03
N TYR A 51 -0.47 -21.75 -10.51
CA TYR A 51 -1.61 -22.17 -9.69
C TYR A 51 -1.23 -22.99 -8.46
N LYS A 52 -0.14 -23.74 -8.50
CA LYS A 52 0.38 -24.49 -7.34
C LYS A 52 0.80 -23.57 -6.21
N TYR A 53 1.35 -22.39 -6.52
CA TYR A 53 1.95 -21.51 -5.52
C TYR A 53 1.22 -20.16 -5.33
N LYS A 54 0.24 -19.82 -6.19
CA LYS A 54 -0.41 -18.50 -6.18
C LYS A 54 -1.07 -18.17 -4.84
N ASP A 55 -1.51 -19.14 -4.07
CA ASP A 55 -2.22 -18.90 -2.80
C ASP A 55 -1.28 -18.94 -1.58
N TYR A 56 0.02 -19.14 -1.79
CA TYR A 56 1.04 -19.26 -0.73
C TYR A 56 2.14 -18.21 -0.80
N ILE A 57 2.25 -17.51 -1.94
CA ILE A 57 3.31 -16.54 -2.21
C ILE A 57 2.67 -15.19 -2.48
N PHE A 58 2.96 -14.22 -1.63
CA PHE A 58 2.34 -12.90 -1.68
C PHE A 58 3.40 -11.82 -1.89
N PRO A 59 3.18 -10.86 -2.79
CA PRO A 59 4.05 -9.70 -2.87
C PRO A 59 3.93 -8.92 -1.55
N MET A 60 5.05 -8.50 -0.99
CA MET A 60 5.08 -7.62 0.18
C MET A 60 4.39 -6.26 -0.10
N ALA A 61 4.20 -5.95 -1.39
CA ALA A 61 3.62 -4.71 -1.91
C ALA A 61 2.14 -4.48 -1.57
N GLU A 62 1.42 -5.41 -0.94
CA GLU A 62 0.14 -5.08 -0.29
C GLU A 62 0.31 -4.03 0.83
N GLY A 63 1.54 -3.72 1.28
CA GLY A 63 1.81 -2.73 2.32
C GLY A 63 2.82 -1.60 2.04
N ILE A 64 3.50 -1.53 0.88
CA ILE A 64 4.73 -0.69 0.76
C ILE A 64 4.67 0.40 -0.31
N ASN A 65 3.85 0.29 -1.35
CA ASN A 65 3.69 1.41 -2.30
C ASN A 65 2.72 2.49 -1.83
N SER A 66 2.00 2.26 -0.73
CA SER A 66 1.34 3.34 -0.02
C SER A 66 2.30 3.87 1.04
N LYS A 67 3.21 4.77 0.65
CA LYS A 67 3.91 5.58 1.65
C LYS A 67 2.83 6.44 2.31
N LYS A 68 2.25 5.97 3.40
CA LYS A 68 1.20 6.66 4.14
C LYS A 68 1.85 7.36 5.33
N ILE A 69 1.49 8.60 5.56
CA ILE A 69 1.84 9.32 6.78
C ILE A 69 0.53 9.68 7.49
N THR A 70 0.49 9.42 8.80
CA THR A 70 -0.57 9.89 9.67
C THR A 70 -0.04 11.05 10.49
N LEU A 71 -0.60 12.24 10.26
CA LEU A 71 -0.33 13.44 11.04
C LEU A 71 -1.37 13.55 12.16
N VAL A 72 -0.91 13.78 13.37
CA VAL A 72 -1.77 14.13 14.51
C VAL A 72 -1.42 15.55 14.92
N VAL A 73 -2.36 16.47 14.74
CA VAL A 73 -2.15 17.90 14.97
C VAL A 73 -3.23 18.45 15.89
N LEU A 74 -2.85 19.35 16.78
CA LEU A 74 -3.78 20.13 17.59
C LEU A 74 -4.06 21.44 16.85
N LEU A 75 -5.32 21.68 16.49
CA LEU A 75 -5.74 22.87 15.74
C LEU A 75 -6.66 23.76 16.56
N SER A 76 -6.49 25.08 16.45
CA SER A 76 -7.47 26.03 16.99
C SER A 76 -8.82 25.87 16.27
N HIS A 77 -9.90 25.84 17.05
CA HIS A 77 -11.27 25.74 16.57
C HIS A 77 -11.78 27.10 16.08
N GLU A 78 -11.27 27.52 14.93
CA GLU A 78 -11.62 28.74 14.24
C GLU A 78 -11.93 28.44 12.77
N ALA A 79 -12.74 29.29 12.15
CA ALA A 79 -13.12 29.12 10.75
C ALA A 79 -11.88 29.16 9.84
N GLY A 80 -11.73 28.14 9.00
CA GLY A 80 -10.65 28.05 8.03
C GLY A 80 -9.31 27.48 8.54
N THR A 81 -9.16 27.17 9.84
CA THR A 81 -7.91 26.59 10.37
C THR A 81 -7.57 25.26 9.73
N LEU A 82 -8.52 24.32 9.70
CA LEU A 82 -8.32 23.03 9.03
C LEU A 82 -8.08 23.22 7.52
N SER A 83 -8.81 24.13 6.86
CA SER A 83 -8.64 24.41 5.43
C SER A 83 -7.19 24.76 5.09
N LYS A 84 -6.55 25.66 5.85
CA LYS A 84 -5.15 26.05 5.63
C LYS A 84 -4.18 24.86 5.71
N VAL A 85 -4.46 23.90 6.59
CA VAL A 85 -3.67 22.66 6.71
C VAL A 85 -3.86 21.79 5.47
N LEU A 86 -5.11 21.62 5.01
CA LEU A 86 -5.42 20.84 3.81
C LEU A 86 -4.82 21.47 2.55
N ASP A 87 -4.83 22.80 2.44
CA ASP A 87 -4.22 23.55 1.34
C ASP A 87 -2.70 23.29 1.27
N CYS A 88 -2.01 23.23 2.41
CA CYS A 88 -0.59 22.90 2.47
C CYS A 88 -0.31 21.46 2.02
N ILE A 89 -1.16 20.51 2.42
CA ILE A 89 -1.04 19.10 1.98
C ILE A 89 -1.24 19.01 0.46
N ALA A 90 -2.27 19.67 -0.06
CA ALA A 90 -2.57 19.71 -1.50
C ALA A 90 -1.45 20.37 -2.30
N PHE A 91 -0.86 21.47 -1.81
CA PHE A 91 0.28 22.14 -2.43
C PHE A 91 1.48 21.19 -2.62
N ASN A 92 1.72 20.30 -1.66
CA ASN A 92 2.77 19.29 -1.71
C ASN A 92 2.37 18.02 -2.49
N LYS A 93 1.21 18.01 -3.17
CA LYS A 93 0.66 16.86 -3.91
C LYS A 93 0.38 15.63 -3.03
N GLY A 94 0.12 15.83 -1.74
CA GLY A 94 -0.35 14.78 -0.85
C GLY A 94 -1.82 14.46 -1.07
N ASN A 95 -2.17 13.19 -1.23
CA ASN A 95 -3.56 12.77 -1.36
C ASN A 95 -4.12 12.41 0.02
N ILE A 96 -5.16 13.10 0.46
CA ILE A 96 -5.81 12.80 1.75
C ILE A 96 -6.61 11.51 1.63
N LEU A 97 -6.35 10.57 2.53
CA LEU A 97 -7.10 9.31 2.64
C LEU A 97 -8.20 9.41 3.68
N THR A 98 -7.89 9.95 4.86
CA THR A 98 -8.84 10.11 5.95
C THR A 98 -8.57 11.38 6.75
N ILE A 99 -9.64 11.98 7.28
CA ILE A 99 -9.59 13.06 8.27
C ILE A 99 -10.51 12.64 9.41
N SER A 100 -9.99 12.68 10.63
CA SER A 100 -10.75 12.47 11.85
C SER A 100 -10.46 13.63 12.79
N GLN A 101 -11.50 14.38 13.15
CA GLN A 101 -11.41 15.50 14.08
C GLN A 101 -12.27 15.22 15.29
N ASP A 102 -11.69 15.38 16.48
CA ASP A 102 -12.40 15.27 17.74
C ASP A 102 -13.29 16.49 17.99
N ILE A 103 -14.26 16.35 18.89
CA ILE A 103 -15.05 17.47 19.38
C ILE A 103 -14.09 18.50 20.02
N PRO A 104 -14.16 19.78 19.64
CA PRO A 104 -13.29 20.80 20.20
C PRO A 104 -13.44 20.95 21.72
N ILE A 105 -12.31 21.07 22.43
CA ILE A 105 -12.22 21.36 23.87
C ILE A 105 -11.33 22.59 24.03
N ASN A 106 -11.76 23.58 24.81
CA ASN A 106 -11.01 24.83 25.04
C ASN A 106 -10.57 25.52 23.74
N MET A 107 -11.46 25.64 22.74
CA MET A 107 -11.16 26.24 21.44
C MET A 107 -10.05 25.53 20.65
N ALA A 108 -9.77 24.26 20.92
CA ALA A 108 -8.84 23.45 20.14
C ALA A 108 -9.39 22.04 19.89
N ALA A 109 -9.02 21.41 18.78
CA ALA A 109 -9.41 20.06 18.42
C ALA A 109 -8.20 19.26 17.93
N ASN A 110 -8.11 18.00 18.35
CA ASN A 110 -7.17 17.06 17.73
C ASN A 110 -7.70 16.67 16.36
N VAL A 111 -6.84 16.72 15.36
CA VAL A 111 -7.12 16.26 14.01
C VAL A 111 -6.08 15.26 13.60
N THR A 112 -6.54 14.06 13.23
CA THR A 112 -5.73 13.00 12.65
C THR A 112 -5.99 12.98 11.15
N ILE A 113 -4.94 13.16 10.35
CA ILE A 113 -5.00 13.17 8.88
C ILE A 113 -4.09 12.08 8.36
N THR A 114 -4.64 11.13 7.59
CA THR A 114 -3.82 10.14 6.87
C THR A 114 -3.67 10.57 5.42
N ILE A 115 -2.42 10.60 4.95
CA ILE A 115 -2.03 11.12 3.64
C ILE A 115 -1.28 10.02 2.90
N ASP A 116 -1.63 9.78 1.64
CA ASP A 116 -0.79 9.06 0.70
C ASP A 116 0.25 10.02 0.10
N ILE A 117 1.51 9.70 0.37
CA ILE A 117 2.68 10.47 -0.02
C ILE A 117 3.49 9.81 -1.15
N ALA A 118 2.91 8.83 -1.87
CA ALA A 118 3.58 8.16 -2.97
C ALA A 118 4.12 9.12 -4.04
N ASN A 119 3.51 10.30 -4.19
CA ASN A 119 3.87 11.34 -5.18
C ASN A 119 4.32 12.68 -4.57
N ILE A 120 4.56 12.75 -3.26
CA ILE A 120 5.13 13.96 -2.65
C ILE A 120 6.57 14.10 -3.12
N THR A 121 6.93 15.32 -3.53
CA THR A 121 8.24 15.70 -4.06
C THR A 121 9.14 16.25 -2.96
#